data_AF-A0A7C6F9X0-F1
#
_entry.id   AF-A0A7C6F9X0-F1
#
_cell.length_a   1.000
_cell.length_b   1.000
_cell.length_c   1.000
_cell.angle_alpha   90.00
_cell.angle_beta   90.00
_cell.angle_gamma   90.00
#
_symmetry.space_group_name_H-M   'P 1'
#
loop_
_entity.id
_entity.type
_entity.pdbx_description
1 polymer ?
#
loop_
_entity_poly.entity_id
_entity_poly.type
_entity_poly.pdbx_seq_one_letter_code
_entity_poly.pdbx_strand_id
1 'polypeptide(L)' 'PKPHPEPIYKALKSLGYSYGTVTYFIGDTPEDMLAAEEADIASIGVLCGYGDKAQLDETADFIQKDALSAVQLIEKI' A
#
# COMPACT_ATOMS: atom_id res chain seq x y z
N PRO A 1 2.28 -5.29 -15.40
CA PRO A 1 3.11 -4.39 -14.54
C PRO A 1 2.18 -3.44 -13.78
N LYS A 2 2.63 -2.82 -12.67
CA LYS A 2 1.84 -1.74 -12.01
C LYS A 2 1.45 -0.67 -13.06
N PRO A 3 0.26 -0.07 -12.98
CA PRO A 3 -0.71 -0.09 -11.88
C PRO A 3 -1.63 -1.32 -11.83
N HIS A 4 -1.45 -2.32 -12.69
CA HIS A 4 -2.29 -3.52 -12.66
C HIS A 4 -2.09 -4.30 -11.33
N PRO A 5 -3.15 -4.88 -10.71
CA PRO A 5 -3.10 -5.52 -9.38
C PRO A 5 -2.40 -6.88 -9.33
N GLU A 6 -2.08 -7.46 -10.50
CA GLU A 6 -1.40 -8.76 -10.61
C GLU A 6 -0.18 -8.96 -9.68
N PRO A 7 0.75 -7.99 -9.52
CA PRO A 7 1.89 -8.13 -8.62
C PRO A 7 1.46 -8.32 -7.16
N ILE A 8 0.38 -7.68 -6.73
CA ILE A 8 -0.16 -7.79 -5.37
C ILE A 8 -0.76 -9.17 -5.17
N TYR A 9 -1.58 -9.66 -6.11
CA TYR A 9 -2.13 -11.02 -6.02
C TYR A 9 -1.04 -12.09 -5.96
N LYS A 10 0.07 -11.91 -6.70
CA LYS A 10 1.24 -12.79 -6.61
C LYS A 10 1.91 -12.72 -5.23
N ALA A 11 2.05 -11.53 -4.66
CA ALA A 11 2.61 -11.34 -3.32
C ALA A 11 1.73 -11.99 -2.25
N LEU A 12 0.42 -11.71 -2.25
CA LEU A 12 -0.56 -12.32 -1.34
C LEU A 12 -0.51 -13.84 -1.40
N LYS A 13 -0.51 -14.41 -2.61
CA LYS A 13 -0.40 -15.87 -2.79
C LYS A 13 0.90 -16.42 -2.21
N SER A 14 2.01 -15.71 -2.38
CA SER A 14 3.33 -16.12 -1.86
C SER A 14 3.42 -16.00 -0.34
N LEU A 15 2.71 -15.05 0.25
CA LEU A 15 2.61 -14.85 1.70
C LEU A 15 1.59 -15.77 2.39
N GLY A 16 0.90 -16.64 1.64
CA GLY A 16 -0.10 -17.54 2.19
C GLY A 16 -1.38 -16.84 2.64
N TYR A 17 -1.76 -15.76 1.94
CA TYR A 17 -2.97 -15.00 2.22
C TYR A 17 -4.19 -15.91 2.40
N SER A 18 -4.94 -15.64 3.46
CA SER A 18 -6.18 -16.33 3.81
C SER A 18 -7.33 -15.33 3.82
N TYR A 19 -8.50 -15.78 3.38
CA TYR A 19 -9.70 -14.96 3.42
C TYR A 19 -9.96 -14.43 4.85
N GLY A 20 -10.23 -13.13 4.97
CA GLY A 20 -10.45 -12.46 6.26
C GLY A 20 -9.19 -11.91 6.93
N THR A 21 -8.00 -12.09 6.35
CA THR A 21 -6.78 -11.41 6.81
C THR A 21 -6.80 -9.94 6.37
N VAL A 22 -6.78 -9.02 7.33
CA VAL A 22 -6.59 -7.59 7.06
C VAL A 22 -5.18 -7.40 6.51
N THR A 23 -5.08 -6.81 5.32
CA THR A 23 -3.81 -6.61 4.63
C THR A 23 -3.70 -5.15 4.19
N TYR A 24 -2.48 -4.62 4.26
CA TYR A 24 -2.15 -3.28 3.81
C TYR A 24 -1.01 -3.34 2.81
N PHE A 25 -1.06 -2.49 1.79
CA PHE A 25 0.06 -2.24 0.89
C PHE A 25 0.82 -1.00 1.36
N ILE A 26 2.14 -1.07 1.54
CA ILE A 26 2.99 0.09 1.87
C ILE A 26 3.87 0.38 0.66
N GLY A 27 3.75 1.59 0.12
CA GLY A 27 4.45 2.01 -1.11
C GLY A 27 4.75 3.49 -1.13
N ASP A 28 5.57 3.92 -2.08
CA ASP A 28 6.05 5.30 -2.19
C ASP A 28 5.70 5.96 -3.52
N THR A 29 5.00 5.26 -4.42
CA THR A 29 4.60 5.80 -5.72
C THR A 29 3.07 5.77 -5.91
N PRO A 30 2.47 6.68 -6.69
CA PRO A 30 1.04 6.61 -7.00
C PRO A 30 0.65 5.29 -7.68
N GLU A 31 1.53 4.72 -8.49
CA GLU A 31 1.31 3.43 -9.16
C GLU A 31 1.19 2.27 -8.15
N ASP A 32 1.81 2.39 -6.98
CA ASP A 32 1.63 1.46 -5.88
C ASP A 32 0.22 1.55 -5.29
N MET A 33 -0.24 2.78 -5.03
CA MET A 33 -1.53 3.05 -4.42
C MET A 33 -2.66 2.60 -5.34
N LEU A 34 -2.58 2.94 -6.63
CA LEU A 34 -3.53 2.49 -7.65
C LEU A 34 -3.54 0.96 -7.79
N ALA A 35 -2.37 0.30 -7.72
CA ALA A 35 -2.34 -1.16 -7.76
C ALA A 35 -3.02 -1.79 -6.55
N ALA A 36 -2.90 -1.18 -5.38
CA ALA A 36 -3.54 -1.61 -4.14
C ALA A 36 -5.06 -1.40 -4.18
N GLU A 37 -5.52 -0.25 -4.67
CA GLU A 37 -6.93 0.05 -4.92
C GLU A 37 -7.57 -0.99 -5.85
N GLU A 38 -6.94 -1.25 -7.01
CA GLU A 38 -7.40 -2.27 -7.97
C GLU A 38 -7.34 -3.72 -7.42
N ALA A 39 -6.63 -3.94 -6.31
CA ALA A 39 -6.55 -5.21 -5.61
C ALA A 39 -7.51 -5.31 -4.40
N ASP A 40 -8.34 -4.29 -4.17
CA ASP A 40 -9.19 -4.14 -2.97
C ASP A 40 -8.39 -4.22 -1.66
N ILE A 41 -7.19 -3.62 -1.63
CA ILE A 41 -6.30 -3.57 -0.46
C ILE A 41 -6.07 -2.11 -0.06
N ALA A 42 -6.21 -1.83 1.24
CA ALA A 42 -5.90 -0.52 1.80
C ALA A 42 -4.40 -0.19 1.65
N SER A 43 -4.11 1.05 1.30
CA SER A 43 -2.78 1.53 0.93
C SER A 43 -2.23 2.57 1.90
N ILE A 44 -0.93 2.50 2.17
CA ILE A 44 -0.21 3.46 2.99
C ILE A 44 0.96 4.02 2.18
N GLY A 45 0.83 5.28 1.75
CA GLY A 45 1.87 6.03 1.08
C GLY A 45 2.96 6.47 2.05
N VAL A 46 4.24 6.24 1.73
CA VAL A 46 5.38 6.71 2.54
C VAL A 46 6.17 7.80 1.82
N LEU A 47 6.47 8.87 2.56
CA LEU A 47 7.17 10.06 2.03
C LEU A 47 8.71 9.93 2.02
N CYS A 48 9.25 8.78 2.39
CA CYS A 48 10.70 8.53 2.41
C CYS A 48 11.26 8.00 1.08
N GLY A 49 10.42 7.92 0.04
CA GLY A 49 10.76 7.36 -1.29
C GLY A 49 10.63 8.38 -2.42
N TYR A 50 10.14 7.93 -3.57
CA TYR A 50 10.08 8.69 -4.83
C TYR A 50 8.90 9.65 -4.95
N GLY A 51 7.72 9.26 -4.47
CA GLY A 51 6.51 10.06 -4.58
C GLY A 51 6.51 11.24 -3.60
N ASP A 52 5.91 12.34 -4.03
CA ASP A 52 5.65 13.48 -3.15
C ASP A 52 4.29 13.36 -2.45
N LYS A 53 4.10 14.18 -1.42
CA LYS A 53 2.87 14.15 -0.62
C LYS A 53 1.63 14.47 -1.44
N ALA A 54 1.71 15.40 -2.38
CA ALA A 54 0.54 15.83 -3.16
C ALA A 54 0.05 14.69 -4.06
N GLN A 55 0.98 13.98 -4.70
CA GLN A 55 0.65 12.83 -5.56
C GLN A 55 0.08 11.64 -4.77
N LEU A 56 0.64 11.37 -3.58
CA LEU A 56 0.17 10.27 -2.75
C LEU A 56 -1.17 10.60 -2.06
N ASP A 57 -1.45 11.85 -1.70
CA ASP A 57 -2.71 12.26 -1.04
C ASP A 57 -3.94 12.02 -1.96
N GLU A 58 -3.74 11.97 -3.28
CA GLU A 58 -4.81 11.72 -4.24
C GLU A 58 -5.21 10.24 -4.36
N THR A 59 -4.34 9.31 -3.95
CA THR A 59 -4.49 7.88 -4.23
C THR A 59 -4.32 6.97 -3.01
N ALA A 60 -3.58 7.40 -1.98
CA ALA A 60 -3.33 6.60 -0.78
C ALA A 60 -4.46 6.74 0.25
N ASP A 61 -4.83 5.66 0.93
CA ASP A 61 -5.79 5.71 2.03
C ASP A 61 -5.19 6.40 3.27
N PHE A 62 -3.88 6.21 3.47
CA PHE A 62 -3.12 6.82 4.55
C PHE A 62 -1.76 7.30 4.05
N ILE A 63 -1.24 8.36 4.68
CA ILE A 63 0.14 8.82 4.44
C ILE A 63 0.94 8.78 5.73
N GLN A 64 2.17 8.28 5.63
CA GLN A 64 3.15 8.25 6.70
C GLN A 64 4.51 8.75 6.24
N LYS A 65 5.35 9.18 7.20
CA LYS A 65 6.67 9.73 6.88
C LYS A 65 7.65 8.66 6.40
N ASP A 66 7.52 7.43 6.87
CA ASP A 66 8.44 6.32 6.64
C ASP A 66 7.77 4.96 6.92
N ALA A 67 8.43 3.87 6.56
CA ALA A 67 7.92 2.52 6.78
C ALA A 67 7.68 2.19 8.27
N LEU A 68 8.49 2.75 9.18
CA LEU A 68 8.33 2.53 10.62
C LEU A 68 7.00 3.11 11.11
N SER A 69 6.71 4.35 10.75
CA SER A 69 5.44 5.01 11.09
C SER A 69 4.23 4.36 10.42
N ALA A 70 4.38 3.81 9.22
CA ALA A 70 3.35 2.98 8.57
C ALA A 70 3.00 1.73 9.39
N VAL A 71 3.99 0.97 9.86
CA VAL A 71 3.75 -0.20 10.71
C VAL A 71 3.14 0.20 12.06
N GLN A 72 3.61 1.29 12.67
CA GLN A 72 3.05 1.83 13.91
C GLN A 72 1.60 2.31 13.77
N LEU A 73 1.18 2.75 12.58
CA LEU A 73 -0.22 3.05 12.28
C LEU A 73 -1.03 1.76 12.26
N ILE A 74 -0.56 0.73 11.55
CA ILE A 74 -1.25 -0.57 11.44
C ILE A 74 -1.49 -1.19 12.81
N GLU A 75 -0.51 -1.13 13.73
CA GLU A 75 -0.69 -1.66 15.10
C GLU A 75 -1.79 -0.96 15.91
N LYS A 76 -2.22 0.23 15.51
CA LYS A 76 -3.20 1.05 16.24
C LYS A 76 -4.60 1.01 15.63
N ILE A 77 -4.76 0.42 14.46
CA ILE A 77 -6.04 0.22 13.77
C ILE A 77 -6.65 -1.10 14.26
#